data_AF-A0A182EXU8-F1
#
_entry.id   AF-A0A182EXU8-F1
#
_cell.length_a   1.000
_cell.length_b   1.000
_cell.length_c   1.000
_cell.angle_alpha   90.00
_cell.angle_beta   90.00
_cell.angle_gamma   90.00
#
_symmetry.space_group_name_H-M   'P 1'
#
loop_
_entity.id
_entity.type
_entity.pdbx_description
1 polymer ?
#
loop_
_entity_poly.entity_id
_entity_poly.type
_entity_poly.pdbx_seq_one_letter_code
_entity_poly.pdbx_strand_id
1 'polypeptide(L)'
;MGGSTTRIKNYAEAFAKEVGIKMSDNLSTTDRYVMYKTGRVLWVNHGIGIPSLSIVIVELIKLLYYAKAKDVIAIRLGTSGGVGVAPGTIVLSSGAVNGELFDEYVQFIMGEKVGVSF
;
A
#
# COMPACT_ATOMS: atom_id res chain seq x y z
N MET A 1 -0.06 -3.57 1.64
CA MET A 1 -1.15 -2.82 0.99
C MET A 1 -1.24 -3.13 -0.50
N GLY A 2 -2.38 -2.89 -1.16
CA GLY A 2 -2.58 -3.16 -2.60
C GLY A 2 -3.87 -2.53 -3.15
N GLY A 3 -4.10 -2.53 -4.47
CA GLY A 3 -5.20 -1.73 -5.04
C GLY A 3 -6.61 -2.25 -4.77
N SER A 4 -6.84 -3.55 -4.98
CA SER A 4 -8.17 -4.16 -4.91
C SER A 4 -8.56 -4.57 -3.48
N THR A 5 -9.81 -4.28 -3.10
CA THR A 5 -10.42 -4.73 -1.84
C THR A 5 -10.43 -6.26 -1.75
N THR A 6 -10.95 -6.94 -2.78
CA THR A 6 -11.01 -8.41 -2.86
C THR A 6 -9.63 -9.04 -2.79
N ARG A 7 -8.65 -8.52 -3.55
CA ARG A 7 -7.29 -9.07 -3.54
C ARG A 7 -6.64 -8.97 -2.16
N ILE A 8 -6.84 -7.85 -1.46
CA ILE A 8 -6.29 -7.66 -0.12
C ILE A 8 -6.96 -8.58 0.90
N LYS A 9 -8.27 -8.77 0.82
CA LYS A 9 -8.97 -9.77 1.63
C LYS A 9 -8.40 -11.17 1.40
N ASN A 10 -8.26 -11.58 0.14
CA ASN A 10 -7.75 -12.91 -0.21
C ASN A 10 -6.31 -13.12 0.31
N TYR A 11 -5.45 -12.10 0.26
CA TYR A 11 -4.10 -12.17 0.82
C TYR A 11 -4.11 -12.31 2.34
N ALA A 12 -4.98 -11.57 3.03
CA ALA A 12 -5.14 -11.69 4.48
C ALA A 12 -5.63 -13.10 4.88
N GLU A 13 -6.63 -13.64 4.17
CA GLU A 13 -7.16 -14.99 4.40
C GLU A 13 -6.11 -16.07 4.13
N ALA A 14 -5.40 -15.97 2.99
CA ALA A 14 -4.35 -16.91 2.62
C ALA A 14 -3.22 -16.91 3.66
N PHE A 15 -2.73 -15.73 4.05
CA PHE A 15 -1.70 -15.61 5.06
C PHE A 15 -2.14 -16.15 6.42
N ALA A 16 -3.35 -15.79 6.87
CA ALA A 16 -3.91 -16.27 8.14
C ALA A 16 -3.96 -17.80 8.19
N LYS A 17 -4.41 -18.42 7.09
CA LYS A 17 -4.44 -19.88 6.92
C LYS A 17 -3.04 -20.48 6.95
N GLU A 18 -2.11 -19.92 6.19
CA GLU A 18 -0.73 -20.43 6.06
C GLU A 18 0.01 -20.43 7.40
N VAL A 19 -0.15 -19.39 8.21
CA VAL A 19 0.53 -19.26 9.50
C VAL A 19 -0.30 -19.75 10.70
N GLY A 20 -1.50 -20.28 10.47
CA GLY A 20 -2.35 -20.85 11.51
C GLY A 20 -2.93 -19.85 12.52
N ILE A 21 -3.24 -18.61 12.09
CA ILE A 21 -3.82 -17.56 12.93
C ILE A 21 -5.18 -17.11 12.43
N LYS A 22 -5.94 -16.39 13.27
CA LYS A 22 -7.21 -15.79 12.88
C LYS A 22 -7.01 -14.45 12.16
N MET A 23 -7.88 -14.19 11.19
CA MET A 23 -8.07 -12.87 10.58
C MET A 23 -9.17 -12.11 11.33
N SER A 24 -9.03 -10.79 11.45
CA SER A 24 -10.10 -9.93 11.95
C SER A 24 -11.24 -9.79 10.92
N ASP A 25 -12.38 -9.26 11.37
CA ASP A 25 -13.36 -8.65 10.47
C ASP A 25 -12.75 -7.41 9.75
N ASN A 26 -13.49 -6.86 8.79
CA ASN A 26 -13.12 -5.59 8.17
C ASN A 26 -13.21 -4.47 9.21
N LEU A 27 -12.07 -3.85 9.51
CA LEU A 27 -11.92 -2.77 10.48
C LEU A 27 -12.23 -1.38 9.88
N SER A 28 -12.41 -1.29 8.56
CA SER A 28 -12.84 -0.05 7.91
C SER A 28 -14.35 0.12 8.05
N THR A 29 -14.78 1.34 8.38
CA THR A 29 -16.19 1.74 8.45
C THR A 29 -16.71 2.40 7.17
N THR A 30 -15.87 2.45 6.12
CA THR A 30 -16.19 3.08 4.83
C THR A 30 -16.18 2.05 3.71
N ASP A 31 -16.76 2.42 2.57
CA ASP A 31 -16.80 1.61 1.34
C ASP A 31 -15.54 1.78 0.46
N ARG A 32 -14.76 2.84 0.68
CA ARG A 32 -13.55 3.17 -0.10
C ARG A 32 -12.40 2.22 0.18
N TYR A 33 -12.24 1.86 1.46
CA TYR A 33 -11.14 1.03 1.91
C TYR A 33 -11.63 -0.15 2.75
N VAL A 34 -10.85 -1.23 2.76
CA VAL A 34 -10.95 -2.38 3.64
C VAL A 34 -9.66 -2.51 4.42
N MET A 35 -9.78 -2.95 5.66
CA MET A 35 -8.67 -3.14 6.57
C MET A 35 -8.86 -4.44 7.34
N TYR A 36 -7.92 -5.37 7.20
CA TYR A 36 -7.90 -6.63 7.94
C TYR A 36 -6.61 -6.76 8.73
N LYS A 37 -6.65 -7.47 9.85
CA LYS A 37 -5.49 -7.73 10.68
C LYS A 37 -5.30 -9.23 10.89
N THR A 38 -4.08 -9.71 10.73
CA THR A 38 -3.67 -11.10 11.00
C THR A 38 -2.41 -11.07 11.86
N GLY A 39 -2.53 -11.35 13.16
CA GLY A 39 -1.39 -11.25 14.07
C GLY A 39 -0.80 -9.83 14.07
N ARG A 40 0.47 -9.68 13.66
CA ARG A 40 1.18 -8.38 13.55
C ARG A 40 1.11 -7.73 12.16
N VAL A 41 0.36 -8.30 11.22
CA VAL A 41 0.25 -7.79 9.84
C VAL A 41 -1.07 -7.05 9.65
N LEU A 42 -1.00 -5.87 9.05
CA LEU A 42 -2.16 -5.06 8.65
C LEU A 42 -2.31 -5.07 7.12
N TRP A 43 -3.48 -5.47 6.64
CA TRP A 43 -3.82 -5.64 5.23
C TRP A 43 -4.80 -4.55 4.82
N VAL A 44 -4.39 -3.66 3.92
CA VAL A 44 -5.16 -2.46 3.57
C VAL A 44 -5.18 -2.29 2.05
N ASN A 45 -6.34 -2.01 1.46
CA ASN A 45 -6.39 -1.59 0.07
C ASN A 45 -6.19 -0.07 -0.07
N HIS A 46 -5.78 0.37 -1.25
CA HIS A 46 -5.52 1.79 -1.51
C HIS A 46 -6.15 2.31 -2.81
N GLY A 47 -7.06 1.55 -3.43
CA GLY A 47 -7.67 1.92 -4.70
C GLY A 47 -6.67 2.10 -5.85
N ILE A 48 -6.93 3.08 -6.72
CA ILE A 48 -6.15 3.35 -7.94
C ILE A 48 -5.57 4.76 -7.89
N GLY A 49 -4.30 4.87 -8.31
CA GLY A 49 -3.61 6.16 -8.47
C GLY A 49 -3.04 6.76 -7.19
N ILE A 50 -2.17 7.76 -7.38
CA ILE A 50 -1.52 8.50 -6.30
C ILE A 50 -2.54 9.18 -5.37
N PRO A 51 -3.61 9.84 -5.86
CA PRO A 51 -4.56 10.51 -4.96
C PRO A 51 -5.28 9.58 -3.98
N SER A 52 -5.68 8.39 -4.41
CA SER A 52 -6.31 7.42 -3.49
C SER A 52 -5.28 6.83 -2.51
N LEU A 53 -4.07 6.55 -3.00
CA LEU A 53 -2.99 6.01 -2.16
C LEU A 53 -2.55 7.00 -1.07
N SER A 54 -2.45 8.29 -1.37
CA SER A 54 -1.96 9.28 -0.41
C SER A 54 -2.91 9.46 0.78
N ILE A 55 -4.23 9.44 0.54
CA ILE A 55 -5.25 9.49 1.59
C ILE A 55 -5.02 8.37 2.62
N VAL A 56 -4.95 7.12 2.14
CA VAL A 56 -4.82 5.97 3.04
C VAL A 56 -3.45 5.92 3.72
N ILE A 57 -2.38 6.34 3.06
CA ILE A 57 -1.04 6.41 3.69
C ILE A 57 -1.06 7.39 4.86
N VAL A 58 -1.60 8.60 4.68
CA VAL A 58 -1.65 9.60 5.76
C VAL A 58 -2.48 9.10 6.93
N GLU A 59 -3.61 8.45 6.68
CA GLU A 59 -4.44 7.88 7.74
C GLU A 59 -3.75 6.71 8.46
N LEU A 60 -3.08 5.81 7.72
CA LEU A 60 -2.34 4.69 8.30
C LEU A 60 -1.15 5.15 9.13
N ILE A 61 -0.40 6.15 8.69
CA ILE A 61 0.72 6.70 9.48
C ILE A 61 0.19 7.26 10.81
N LYS A 62 -0.91 8.02 10.80
CA LYS A 62 -1.54 8.51 12.03
C LYS A 62 -2.03 7.37 12.92
N LEU A 63 -2.69 6.36 12.35
CA LEU A 63 -3.16 5.18 13.08
C LEU A 63 -2.00 4.47 13.78
N LEU A 64 -0.92 4.21 13.06
CA LEU A 64 0.28 3.54 13.59
C LEU A 64 0.97 4.40 14.66
N TYR A 65 1.01 5.71 14.47
CA TYR A 65 1.52 6.67 15.46
C TYR A 65 0.72 6.59 16.77
N TYR A 66 -0.62 6.67 16.70
CA TYR A 66 -1.48 6.58 17.89
C TYR A 66 -1.45 5.20 18.55
N ALA A 67 -1.25 4.14 17.76
CA ALA A 67 -1.01 2.78 18.26
C ALA A 67 0.38 2.60 18.89
N LYS A 68 1.25 3.64 18.84
CA LYS A 68 2.64 3.60 19.29
C LYS A 68 3.45 2.48 18.62
N ALA A 69 3.10 2.14 17.38
CA ALA A 69 3.81 1.12 16.61
C ALA A 69 5.25 1.59 16.31
N LYS A 70 6.20 0.67 16.37
CA LYS A 70 7.62 0.89 16.10
C LYS A 70 8.10 -0.16 15.10
N ASP A 71 9.17 0.16 14.37
CA ASP A 71 9.83 -0.75 13.41
C ASP A 71 8.84 -1.32 12.37
N VAL A 72 7.95 -0.45 11.87
CA VAL A 72 6.93 -0.83 10.90
C VAL A 72 7.55 -0.92 9.51
N ILE A 73 7.32 -2.06 8.85
CA ILE A 73 7.67 -2.27 7.44
C ILE A 73 6.41 -2.14 6.59
N ALA A 74 6.45 -1.27 5.59
CA ALA A 74 5.37 -1.11 4.62
C ALA A 74 5.71 -1.83 3.31
N ILE A 75 4.82 -2.72 2.85
CA ILE A 75 4.98 -3.46 1.60
C ILE A 75 3.78 -3.19 0.70
N ARG A 76 4.03 -2.82 -0.56
CA ARG A 76 3.02 -2.70 -1.61
C ARG A 76 3.02 -3.94 -2.49
N LEU A 77 1.87 -4.60 -2.61
CA LEU A 77 1.63 -5.71 -3.52
C LEU A 77 0.70 -5.23 -4.64
N GLY A 78 1.28 -5.05 -5.83
CA GLY A 78 0.61 -4.44 -6.97
C GLY A 78 0.70 -5.27 -8.24
N THR A 79 0.11 -4.74 -9.29
CA THR A 79 0.27 -5.19 -10.67
C THR A 79 0.95 -4.06 -11.45
N SER A 80 1.73 -4.39 -12.47
CA SER A 80 2.43 -3.43 -13.31
C SER A 80 2.54 -3.97 -14.75
N GLY A 81 2.80 -3.06 -15.70
CA GLY A 81 3.29 -3.44 -17.02
C GLY A 81 4.79 -3.67 -16.95
N GLY A 82 5.25 -4.84 -17.40
CA GLY A 82 6.68 -5.15 -17.48
C GLY A 82 7.28 -4.63 -18.78
N VAL A 83 8.50 -4.09 -18.71
CA VAL A 83 9.30 -3.69 -19.89
C VAL A 83 10.49 -4.63 -19.99
N GLY A 84 10.61 -5.34 -21.11
CA GLY A 84 11.72 -6.28 -21.33
C GLY A 84 11.70 -7.54 -20.45
N VAL A 85 10.55 -7.87 -19.85
CA VAL A 85 10.38 -9.07 -19.00
C VAL A 85 9.15 -9.86 -19.42
N ALA A 86 9.15 -11.17 -19.18
CA ALA A 86 8.05 -12.05 -19.55
C ALA A 86 6.78 -11.79 -18.69
N PRO A 87 5.56 -12.00 -19.20
CA PRO A 87 4.34 -11.95 -18.40
C PRO A 87 4.42 -12.89 -17.18
N GLY A 88 3.97 -12.40 -16.02
CA GLY A 88 4.05 -13.14 -14.75
C GLY A 88 5.36 -12.97 -13.98
N THR A 89 6.35 -12.27 -14.53
CA THR A 89 7.59 -11.92 -13.81
C THR A 89 7.29 -11.02 -12.63
N ILE A 90 7.79 -11.37 -11.44
CA ILE A 90 7.73 -10.51 -10.25
C ILE A 90 8.92 -9.56 -10.28
N VAL A 91 8.64 -8.26 -10.18
CA VAL A 91 9.66 -7.22 -10.09
C VAL A 91 9.69 -6.68 -8.66
N LEU A 92 10.86 -6.74 -8.03
CA LEU A 92 11.12 -6.05 -6.77
C LEU A 92 11.68 -4.66 -7.09
N SER A 93 10.93 -3.61 -6.75
CA SER A 93 11.36 -2.22 -6.98
C SER A 93 12.60 -1.90 -6.15
N SER A 94 13.66 -1.41 -6.81
CA SER A 94 14.86 -0.85 -6.17
C SER A 94 14.75 0.66 -5.93
N GLY A 95 13.74 1.31 -6.50
CA GLY A 95 13.45 2.74 -6.41
C GLY A 95 12.14 3.05 -7.14
N ALA A 96 11.70 4.30 -7.11
CA ALA A 96 10.49 4.75 -7.79
C ALA A 96 10.78 6.04 -8.56
N VAL A 97 10.58 6.03 -9.88
CA VAL A 97 10.83 7.20 -10.73
C VAL A 97 9.53 7.83 -11.24
N ASN A 98 9.60 9.11 -11.56
CA ASN A 98 8.52 9.84 -12.22
C ASN A 98 8.50 9.58 -13.74
N GLY A 99 7.59 10.25 -14.46
CA GLY A 99 7.47 10.12 -15.91
C GLY A 99 8.68 10.63 -16.72
N GLU A 100 9.58 11.38 -16.07
CA GLU A 100 10.82 11.90 -16.64
C GLU A 100 12.04 11.03 -16.29
N LEU A 101 11.83 9.90 -15.61
CA LEU A 101 12.85 8.96 -15.13
C LEU A 101 13.75 9.51 -14.01
N PHE A 102 13.29 10.54 -13.29
CA PHE A 102 13.94 11.02 -12.09
C PHE A 102 13.38 10.34 -10.84
N ASP A 103 14.26 10.02 -9.88
CA ASP A 103 13.86 9.57 -8.53
C ASP A 103 13.37 10.77 -7.71
N GLU A 104 12.20 11.27 -8.11
CA GLU A 104 11.56 12.45 -7.53
C GLU A 104 10.06 12.25 -7.45
N TYR A 105 9.49 12.56 -6.29
CA TYR A 105 8.06 12.73 -6.13
C TYR A 105 7.69 14.22 -6.15
N VAL A 106 6.76 14.59 -7.03
CA VAL A 106 6.28 15.97 -7.18
C VAL A 106 4.84 16.08 -6.73
N GLN A 107 4.54 17.09 -5.93
CA GLN A 107 3.19 17.48 -5.52
C GLN A 107 3.01 19.01 -5.66
N PHE A 108 1.77 19.46 -5.81
CA PHE A 108 1.43 20.88 -5.73
C PHE A 108 0.78 21.19 -4.39
N ILE A 109 1.32 22.16 -3.65
CA ILE A 109 0.83 22.57 -2.34
C ILE A 109 0.56 24.06 -2.36
N MET A 110 -0.71 24.44 -2.16
CA MET A 110 -1.15 25.85 -2.24
C MET A 110 -0.76 26.54 -3.56
N GLY A 111 -0.73 25.79 -4.67
CA GLY A 111 -0.36 26.30 -6.00
C GLY A 111 1.12 26.18 -6.34
N GLU A 112 1.98 25.88 -5.37
CA GLU A 112 3.43 25.79 -5.56
C GLU A 112 3.88 24.36 -5.84
N LYS A 113 4.81 24.18 -6.79
CA LYS A 113 5.43 22.89 -7.08
C LYS A 113 6.42 22.53 -5.96
N VAL A 114 6.21 21.38 -5.33
CA VAL A 114 7.09 20.83 -4.30
C VAL A 114 7.60 19.47 -4.78
N GLY A 115 8.92 19.36 -4.95
CA GLY A 115 9.62 18.14 -5.33
C GLY A 115 10.43 17.57 -4.17
N VAL A 116 10.44 16.25 -4.02
CA VAL A 116 11.28 15.54 -3.05
C VAL A 116 12.04 14.44 -3.78
N SER A 117 13.38 14.50 -3.71
CA SER A 117 14.29 13.45 -4.18
C SER A 117 14.62 12.48 -3.05
N PHE A 118 14.79 11.20 -3.36
CA PHE A 118 15.06 10.11 -2.40
C PHE A 118 16.48 9.56 -2.50
#